data_AF-A0A0Q3HWJ4-F1
#
_entry.id   AF-A0A0Q3HWJ4-F1
#
_cell.length_a   1.000
_cell.length_b   1.000
_cell.length_c   1.000
_cell.angle_alpha   90.00
_cell.angle_beta   90.00
_cell.angle_gamma   90.00
#
_symmetry.space_group_name_H-M   'P 1'
#
loop_
_entity.id
_entity.type
_entity.pdbx_description
1 polymer ?
#
loop_
_entity_poly.entity_id
_entity_poly.type
_entity_poly.pdbx_seq_one_letter_code
_entity_poly.pdbx_strand_id
1 'polypeptide(L)'
;MKKVLAAGCISFVFFIACSKNEPANQEQIQTTQAHYDTTAIDSFSAGATSVDIVRQIRMSSQKYQDSLKEAIKIEQEEKRIEAELEKENKKKQEEEKKLKAKENTAVSNPVTQ
;
A
#
# COMPACT_ATOMS: atom_id res chain seq x y z
N MET A 1 -7.44 90.90 -35.96
CA MET A 1 -6.40 89.96 -36.46
C MET A 1 -5.61 89.29 -35.33
N LYS A 2 -5.08 90.02 -34.33
CA LYS A 2 -4.21 89.45 -33.26
C LYS A 2 -4.91 88.42 -32.34
N LYS A 3 -6.18 88.63 -32.03
CA LYS A 3 -6.98 87.73 -31.16
C LYS A 3 -7.44 86.45 -31.87
N VAL A 4 -7.65 86.52 -33.18
CA VAL A 4 -7.99 85.37 -34.02
C VAL A 4 -6.77 84.45 -34.20
N LEU A 5 -5.59 85.04 -34.37
CA LEU A 5 -4.32 84.30 -34.41
C LEU A 5 -4.07 83.55 -33.08
N ALA A 6 -4.27 84.22 -31.94
CA ALA A 6 -4.08 83.61 -30.63
C ALA A 6 -5.08 82.47 -30.37
N ALA A 7 -6.35 82.64 -30.75
CA ALA A 7 -7.36 81.59 -30.60
C ALA A 7 -7.06 80.36 -31.49
N GLY A 8 -6.58 80.58 -32.73
CA GLY A 8 -6.15 79.49 -33.62
C GLY A 8 -4.94 78.72 -33.11
N CYS A 9 -3.95 79.42 -32.52
CA CYS A 9 -2.79 78.75 -31.92
C CYS A 9 -3.18 77.89 -30.71
N ILE A 10 -4.12 78.36 -29.89
CA ILE A 10 -4.60 77.61 -28.72
C ILE A 10 -5.37 76.35 -29.14
N SER A 11 -6.24 76.43 -30.16
CA SER A 11 -6.95 75.24 -30.64
C SER A 11 -6.01 74.18 -31.23
N PHE A 12 -4.97 74.61 -31.95
CA PHE A 12 -4.00 73.71 -32.55
C PHE A 12 -3.19 72.91 -31.52
N VAL A 13 -2.88 73.51 -30.36
CA VAL A 13 -2.21 72.80 -29.25
C VAL A 13 -3.10 71.70 -28.66
N PHE A 14 -4.40 71.93 -28.54
CA PHE A 14 -5.35 70.91 -28.06
C PHE A 14 -5.48 69.74 -29.04
N PHE A 15 -5.41 69.97 -30.36
CA PHE A 15 -5.46 68.88 -31.35
C PHE A 15 -4.19 68.01 -31.36
N ILE A 16 -3.00 68.59 -31.13
CA ILE A 16 -1.76 67.81 -31.07
C ILE A 16 -1.69 66.99 -29.77
N ALA A 17 -2.17 67.53 -28.65
CA ALA A 17 -2.14 66.86 -27.34
C ALA A 17 -2.99 65.57 -27.26
N CYS A 18 -4.04 65.45 -28.09
CA CYS A 18 -4.88 64.24 -28.16
C CYS A 18 -4.50 63.27 -29.30
N SER A 19 -3.43 63.55 -30.08
CA SER A 19 -3.03 62.67 -31.19
C SER A 19 -2.19 61.46 -30.76
N LYS A 20 -1.77 61.41 -29.49
CA LYS A 20 -1.00 60.28 -28.94
C LYS A 20 -1.93 59.16 -28.48
N ASN A 21 -2.66 58.58 -29.42
CA ASN A 21 -3.22 57.26 -29.27
C ASN A 21 -2.16 56.27 -29.77
N GLU A 22 -1.21 55.97 -28.91
CA GLU A 22 -0.38 54.78 -29.08
C GLU A 22 -1.36 53.59 -29.05
N PRO A 23 -1.46 52.74 -30.09
CA PRO A 23 -2.21 51.51 -29.95
C PRO A 23 -1.56 50.78 -28.78
N ALA A 24 -2.30 50.62 -27.68
CA ALA A 24 -1.84 49.88 -26.52
C ALA A 24 -1.42 48.50 -27.01
N ASN A 25 -0.10 48.33 -27.12
CA ASN A 25 0.66 47.12 -27.40
C ASN A 25 -0.22 45.88 -27.59
N GLN A 26 -0.76 45.72 -28.81
CA GLN A 26 -1.17 44.40 -29.27
C GLN A 26 0.14 43.60 -29.35
N GLU A 27 0.20 42.47 -28.67
CA GLU A 27 1.39 41.61 -28.50
C GLU A 27 2.25 41.86 -27.26
N GLN A 28 1.63 41.93 -26.09
CA GLN A 28 2.22 41.22 -24.95
C GLN A 28 1.16 40.61 -24.04
N ILE A 29 0.27 39.81 -24.63
CA ILE A 29 -0.05 38.53 -23.98
C ILE A 29 1.26 37.74 -24.09
N GLN A 30 2.23 38.08 -23.24
CA GLN A 30 3.27 37.15 -22.90
C GLN A 30 2.48 35.99 -22.33
N THR A 31 2.30 34.97 -23.15
CA THR A 31 1.92 33.64 -22.75
C THR A 31 3.01 33.21 -21.79
N THR A 32 2.96 33.69 -20.56
CA THR A 32 3.59 33.06 -19.41
C THR A 32 2.79 31.79 -19.16
N GLN A 33 2.78 30.91 -20.16
CA GLN A 33 2.35 29.55 -19.99
C GLN A 33 3.46 28.95 -19.14
N ALA A 34 3.26 29.01 -17.83
CA ALA A 34 4.17 28.41 -16.90
C ALA A 34 4.34 26.95 -17.32
N HIS A 35 5.59 26.58 -17.60
CA HIS A 35 5.92 25.23 -17.99
C HIS A 35 5.86 24.39 -16.71
N TYR A 36 4.70 23.78 -16.49
CA TYR A 36 4.52 22.82 -15.41
C TYR A 36 4.97 21.46 -15.92
N ASP A 37 5.74 20.78 -15.09
CA ASP A 37 6.00 19.37 -15.27
C ASP A 37 4.68 18.61 -15.13
N THR A 38 4.18 18.07 -16.24
CA THR A 38 2.97 17.23 -16.30
C THR A 38 3.31 15.74 -16.22
N THR A 39 4.53 15.38 -15.82
CA THR A 39 4.87 13.98 -15.58
C THR A 39 3.91 13.41 -14.55
N ALA A 40 3.23 12.34 -14.94
CA ALA A 40 2.32 11.62 -14.05
C ALA A 40 3.17 10.91 -13.00
N ILE A 41 3.34 11.57 -11.85
CA ILE A 41 3.86 10.93 -10.65
C ILE A 41 2.71 10.14 -10.05
N ASP A 42 2.78 8.81 -10.18
CA ASP A 42 1.83 7.92 -9.53
C ASP A 42 1.97 8.06 -8.01
N SER A 43 0.85 8.11 -7.29
CA SER A 43 0.79 8.15 -5.82
C SER A 43 1.47 6.94 -5.16
N PHE A 44 1.82 5.90 -5.94
CA PHE A 44 2.54 4.71 -5.47
C PHE A 44 4.03 4.69 -5.86
N SER A 45 4.56 5.74 -6.50
CA SER A 45 5.97 5.78 -6.89
C SER A 45 6.91 5.89 -5.68
N ALA A 46 8.18 5.51 -5.89
CA ALA A 46 9.21 5.69 -4.87
C ALA A 46 9.30 7.19 -4.47
N GLY A 47 9.17 7.47 -3.17
CA GLY A 47 9.15 8.84 -2.64
C GLY A 47 7.76 9.49 -2.49
N ALA A 48 6.68 8.86 -2.97
CA ALA A 48 5.31 9.36 -2.77
C ALA A 48 4.79 9.14 -1.34
N THR A 49 5.49 8.34 -0.54
CA THR A 49 5.14 8.02 0.85
C THR A 49 6.11 8.71 1.82
N SER A 50 5.60 9.13 2.98
CA SER A 50 6.43 9.71 4.03
C SER A 50 7.31 8.64 4.70
N VAL A 51 8.43 9.08 5.27
CA VAL A 51 9.40 8.20 5.96
C VAL A 51 8.73 7.38 7.06
N ASP A 52 7.78 7.98 7.78
CA ASP A 52 7.05 7.32 8.87
C ASP A 52 6.14 6.19 8.36
N ILE A 53 5.47 6.41 7.23
CA ILE A 53 4.62 5.39 6.59
C ILE A 53 5.48 4.24 6.07
N VAL A 54 6.60 4.53 5.42
CA VAL A 54 7.56 3.50 4.98
C VAL A 54 8.06 2.68 6.17
N ARG A 55 8.37 3.34 7.29
CA ARG A 55 8.78 2.66 8.53
C ARG A 55 7.67 1.77 9.09
N GLN A 56 6.43 2.26 9.12
CA GLN A 56 5.28 1.49 9.59
C GLN A 56 5.05 0.24 8.73
N ILE A 57 5.11 0.38 7.40
CA ILE A 57 5.01 -0.74 6.45
C ILE A 57 6.12 -1.77 6.69
N ARG A 58 7.36 -1.31 6.92
CA ARG A 58 8.47 -2.22 7.21
C ARG A 58 8.25 -3.00 8.51
N MET A 59 7.84 -2.32 9.58
CA MET A 59 7.59 -2.98 10.87
C MET A 59 6.40 -3.96 10.78
N SER A 60 5.33 -3.59 10.08
CA SER A 60 4.16 -4.46 9.92
C SER A 60 4.49 -5.70 9.08
N SER A 61 5.29 -5.55 8.03
CA SER A 61 5.76 -6.66 7.20
C SER A 61 6.61 -7.65 8.00
N GLN A 62 7.55 -7.15 8.82
CA GLN A 62 8.36 -8.00 9.69
C GLN A 62 7.50 -8.75 10.71
N LYS A 63 6.59 -8.04 11.39
CA LYS A 63 5.67 -8.65 12.35
C LYS A 63 4.81 -9.74 11.72
N TYR A 64 4.31 -9.52 10.49
CA TYR A 64 3.54 -10.51 9.77
C TYR A 64 4.36 -11.77 9.47
N GLN A 65 5.59 -11.60 8.98
CA GLN A 65 6.49 -12.73 8.73
C GLN A 65 6.82 -13.53 9.99
N ASP A 66 7.03 -12.85 11.11
CA ASP A 66 7.33 -13.50 12.39
C ASP A 66 6.11 -14.26 12.92
N SER A 67 4.90 -13.68 12.80
CA SER A 67 3.64 -14.36 13.14
C SER A 67 3.42 -15.61 12.29
N LEU A 68 3.73 -15.58 10.99
CA LEU A 68 3.65 -16.77 10.14
C LEU A 68 4.63 -17.86 10.59
N LYS A 69 5.86 -17.50 10.95
CA LYS A 69 6.85 -18.47 11.44
C LYS A 69 6.41 -19.10 12.76
N GLU A 70 5.82 -18.32 13.66
CA GLU A 70 5.28 -18.80 14.93
C GLU A 70 4.14 -19.80 14.69
N ALA A 71 3.18 -19.47 13.83
CA ALA A 71 2.09 -20.37 13.48
C ALA A 71 2.60 -21.71 12.90
N ILE A 72 3.60 -21.66 12.01
CA ILE A 72 4.21 -22.87 11.44
C ILE A 72 4.90 -23.72 12.52
N LYS A 73 5.56 -23.10 13.50
CA LYS A 73 6.21 -23.83 14.60
C LYS A 73 5.18 -24.57 15.45
N ILE A 74 4.09 -23.89 15.81
CA ILE A 74 3.00 -24.50 16.59
C ILE A 74 2.41 -25.69 15.83
N GLU A 75 2.13 -25.53 14.53
CA GLU A 75 1.61 -26.62 13.70
C GLU A 75 2.58 -27.83 13.64
N GLN A 76 3.89 -27.59 13.60
CA GLN A 76 4.89 -28.65 13.64
C GLN A 76 4.93 -29.38 14.99
N GLU A 77 4.77 -28.65 16.09
CA GLU A 77 4.71 -29.22 17.44
C GLU A 77 3.44 -30.04 17.63
N GLU A 78 2.28 -29.53 17.21
CA GLU A 78 1.01 -30.26 17.22
C GLU A 78 1.11 -31.58 16.43
N LYS A 79 1.64 -31.53 15.20
CA LYS A 79 1.84 -32.74 14.39
C LYS A 79 2.78 -33.76 15.05
N ARG A 80 3.81 -33.29 15.77
CA ARG A 80 4.72 -34.19 16.51
C ARG A 80 4.00 -34.88 17.66
N ILE A 81 3.23 -34.11 18.44
CA ILE A 81 2.45 -34.64 19.57
C ILE A 81 1.41 -35.63 19.06
N GLU A 82 0.67 -35.30 18.00
CA GLU A 82 -0.31 -36.21 17.39
C GLU A 82 0.34 -37.50 16.90
N ALA A 83 1.50 -37.41 16.24
CA ALA A 83 2.22 -38.59 15.75
C ALA A 83 2.74 -39.47 16.91
N GLU A 84 3.13 -38.89 18.03
CA GLU A 84 3.53 -39.63 19.24
C GLU A 84 2.32 -40.29 19.91
N LEU A 85 1.21 -39.56 20.05
CA LEU A 85 -0.05 -40.07 20.61
C LEU A 85 -0.61 -41.21 19.77
N GLU A 86 -0.59 -41.10 18.44
CA GLU A 86 -1.02 -42.17 17.54
C GLU A 86 -0.17 -43.44 17.70
N LYS A 87 1.15 -43.28 17.83
CA LYS A 87 2.06 -44.42 18.04
C LYS A 87 1.81 -45.09 19.37
N GLU A 88 1.56 -44.31 20.43
CA GLU A 88 1.22 -44.85 21.75
C GLU A 88 -0.13 -45.57 21.73
N ASN A 89 -1.16 -44.97 21.12
CA ASN A 89 -2.49 -45.57 20.99
C ASN A 89 -2.47 -46.87 20.18
N LYS A 90 -1.72 -46.91 19.06
CA LYS A 90 -1.55 -48.13 18.26
C LYS A 90 -0.87 -49.24 19.07
N LYS A 91 0.15 -48.93 19.87
CA LYS A 91 0.80 -49.90 20.77
C LYS A 91 -0.15 -50.43 21.85
N LYS A 92 -0.90 -49.54 22.52
CA LYS A 92 -1.88 -49.94 23.55
C LYS A 92 -2.98 -50.84 22.96
N GLN A 93 -3.51 -50.51 21.78
CA GLN A 93 -4.50 -51.35 21.10
C GLN A 93 -3.94 -52.73 20.70
N GLU A 94 -2.67 -52.80 20.31
CA GLU A 94 -2.03 -54.08 19.97
C GLU A 94 -1.81 -54.94 21.23
N GLU A 95 -1.42 -54.33 22.36
CA GLU A 95 -1.30 -55.01 23.65
C GLU A 95 -2.65 -55.51 24.16
N GLU A 96 -3.71 -54.70 24.10
CA GLU A 96 -5.07 -55.11 24.46
C GLU A 96 -5.57 -56.28 23.60
N LYS A 97 -5.33 -56.25 22.28
CA LYS A 97 -5.68 -57.37 21.38
C LYS A 97 -4.92 -58.64 21.74
N LYS A 98 -3.64 -58.54 22.10
CA LYS A 98 -2.82 -59.67 22.54
C LYS A 98 -3.29 -60.24 23.88
N LEU A 99 -3.71 -59.39 24.82
CA LEU A 99 -4.26 -59.81 26.11
C LEU A 99 -5.62 -60.51 25.94
N LYS A 100 -6.53 -59.93 25.15
CA LYS A 100 -7.84 -60.55 24.84
C LYS A 100 -7.74 -61.86 24.08
N ALA A 101 -6.73 -62.03 23.23
CA ALA A 101 -6.46 -63.29 22.53
C ALA A 101 -5.96 -64.39 23.49
N LYS A 102 -5.12 -64.03 24.47
CA LYS A 102 -4.64 -64.97 25.51
C LYS A 102 -5.75 -65.41 26.46
N GLU A 103 -6.66 -64.50 26.81
CA GLU A 103 -7.83 -64.81 27.66
C GLU A 103 -8.81 -65.78 26.97
N ASN A 104 -9.11 -65.56 25.68
CA ASN A 104 -9.99 -66.47 24.92
C ASN A 104 -9.38 -67.87 24.71
N THR A 105 -8.05 -68.00 24.68
CA THR A 105 -7.40 -69.31 24.55
C THR A 105 -7.43 -70.09 25.87
N ALA A 106 -7.37 -69.40 27.02
CA ALA A 106 -7.42 -70.01 28.35
C ALA A 106 -8.80 -70.55 28.76
N VAL A 107 -9.89 -70.03 28.19
CA VAL A 107 -11.27 -70.47 28.48
C VAL A 107 -11.71 -71.68 27.61
N SER A 108 -10.92 -72.07 26.59
CA SER A 108 -11.29 -73.11 25.62
C SER A 108 -10.78 -74.53 25.87
N ASN A 109 -10.14 -74.80 27.01
CA ASN A 109 -9.83 -76.18 27.43
C ASN A 109 -10.85 -76.66 28.48
N PRO A 110 -11.97 -77.28 28.07
CA PRO A 110 -12.79 -78.03 29.02
C PRO A 110 -12.03 -79.30 29.41
N VAL A 111 -11.67 -79.40 30.69
CA VAL A 111 -11.28 -80.66 31.32
C VAL A 111 -12.43 -81.66 31.08
N THR A 112 -12.17 -82.65 30.23
CA THR A 112 -13.05 -83.79 29.97
C THR A 112 -12.36 -85.03 30.52
N GLN A 113 -13.12 -85.77 31.33
CA GLN A 113 -12.83 -87.05 32.02
C GLN A 113 -12.05 -87.00 33.33
#